data_AF-A0A957PZD9-F1
#
_entry.id   AF-A0A957PZD9-F1
#
_cell.length_a   1.000
_cell.length_b   1.000
_cell.length_c   1.000
_cell.angle_alpha   90.00
_cell.angle_beta   90.00
_cell.angle_gamma   90.00
#
_symmetry.space_group_name_H-M   'P 1'
#
loop_
_entity.id
_entity.type
_entity.pdbx_description
1 polymer ?
#
loop_
_entity_poly.entity_id
_entity_poly.type
_entity_poly.pdbx_seq_one_letter_code
_entity_poly.pdbx_strand_id
1 'polypeptide(L)'
;HGTGWQGDWATSFSWLRKAGPFAALPGPPLLAMEYAELMPDAVLAGIPARAFPDVVWAGLALGWIHKPVSLLHKAPYGNGEILATTFRLNATTLHENVVAQTLLAGCIALLRS
;
A
#
# COMPACT_ATOMS: atom_id res chain seq x y z
N HIS A 1 -1.86 11.40 21.51
CA HIS A 1 -3.26 11.84 21.63
C HIS A 1 -3.72 12.41 20.28
N GLY A 2 -4.73 11.78 19.66
CA GLY A 2 -5.52 12.29 18.53
C GLY A 2 -4.78 12.67 17.25
N THR A 3 -4.26 11.72 16.48
CA THR A 3 -3.91 12.01 15.07
C THR A 3 -5.19 11.89 14.23
N GLY A 4 -5.33 12.70 13.18
CA GLY A 4 -6.45 12.57 12.23
C GLY A 4 -6.53 11.20 11.52
N TRP A 5 -5.56 10.32 11.78
CA TRP A 5 -5.46 8.94 11.30
C TRP A 5 -6.03 7.90 12.28
N GLN A 6 -6.49 8.30 13.47
CA GLN A 6 -7.26 7.41 14.34
C GLN A 6 -8.58 7.12 13.61
N GLY A 7 -8.71 5.96 12.97
CA GLY A 7 -9.82 5.59 12.09
C GLY A 7 -11.21 5.50 12.74
N ASP A 8 -11.34 5.91 14.00
CA ASP A 8 -12.57 5.79 14.79
C ASP A 8 -13.65 6.83 14.41
N TRP A 9 -13.31 7.85 13.60
CA TRP A 9 -14.21 8.94 13.25
C TRP A 9 -14.56 9.05 11.76
N ALA A 10 -13.91 8.28 10.88
CA ALA A 10 -14.18 8.28 9.44
C ALA A 10 -13.83 6.94 8.78
N THR A 11 -14.67 6.48 7.84
CA THR A 11 -14.39 5.26 7.06
C THR A 11 -13.11 5.39 6.25
N SER A 12 -12.20 4.44 6.40
CA SER A 12 -10.98 4.33 5.59
C SER A 12 -11.19 3.37 4.41
N PHE A 13 -10.73 3.76 3.23
CA PHE A 13 -10.69 2.91 2.04
C PHE A 13 -9.24 2.72 1.59
N SER A 14 -8.75 1.49 1.67
CA SER A 14 -7.45 1.11 1.14
C SER A 14 -7.61 0.59 -0.29
N TRP A 15 -6.65 0.91 -1.15
CA TRP A 15 -6.63 0.48 -2.54
C TRP A 15 -5.24 0.06 -3.00
N LEU A 16 -5.18 -0.80 -4.01
CA LEU A 16 -3.94 -1.24 -4.67
C LEU A 16 -4.17 -1.39 -6.18
N ARG A 17 -3.23 -0.94 -7.01
CA ARG A 17 -3.29 -1.10 -8.46
C ARG A 17 -3.21 -2.58 -8.84
N LYS A 18 -4.27 -3.13 -9.40
CA LYS A 18 -4.37 -4.52 -9.88
C LYS A 18 -3.83 -4.69 -11.30
N ALA A 19 -2.59 -4.26 -11.52
CA ALA A 19 -1.96 -4.27 -12.83
C ALA A 19 -0.48 -4.64 -12.74
N GLY A 20 0.06 -5.13 -13.86
CA GLY A 20 1.48 -5.48 -13.98
C GLY A 20 1.93 -6.44 -12.88
N PRO A 21 2.97 -6.10 -12.08
CA PRO A 21 3.48 -6.94 -10.99
C PRO A 21 2.45 -7.39 -9.95
N PHE A 22 1.30 -6.71 -9.87
CA PHE A 22 0.26 -6.97 -8.89
C PHE A 22 -1.02 -7.58 -9.48
N ALA A 23 -1.00 -7.99 -10.76
CA ALA A 23 -2.18 -8.55 -11.43
C ALA A 23 -2.67 -9.88 -10.80
N ALA A 24 -1.78 -10.65 -10.15
CA ALA A 24 -2.10 -11.91 -9.51
C ALA A 24 -2.77 -11.78 -8.13
N LEU A 25 -2.82 -10.56 -7.57
CA LEU A 25 -3.39 -10.33 -6.24
C LEU A 25 -4.93 -10.41 -6.28
N PRO A 26 -5.57 -11.15 -5.37
CA PRO A 26 -7.01 -11.41 -5.40
C PRO A 26 -7.85 -10.16 -5.15
N GLY A 27 -9.08 -10.16 -5.67
CA GLY A 27 -10.08 -9.12 -5.41
C GLY A 27 -9.93 -7.86 -6.27
N PRO A 28 -10.90 -6.94 -6.18
CA PRO A 28 -10.88 -5.67 -6.90
C PRO A 28 -9.78 -4.72 -6.36
N PRO A 29 -9.57 -3.53 -6.97
CA PRO A 29 -8.59 -2.57 -6.48
C PRO A 29 -8.82 -2.08 -5.04
N LEU A 30 -10.07 -2.03 -4.56
CA LEU A 30 -10.36 -1.77 -3.16
C LEU A 30 -10.04 -3.01 -2.33
N LEU A 31 -9.21 -2.84 -1.31
CA LEU A 31 -8.76 -3.95 -0.46
C LEU A 31 -9.84 -4.34 0.53
N ALA A 32 -10.17 -5.63 0.57
CA ALA A 32 -11.15 -6.21 1.48
C ALA A 32 -10.50 -7.24 2.43
N MET A 33 -11.30 -8.18 2.94
CA MET A 33 -10.94 -9.07 4.05
C MET A 33 -9.70 -9.94 3.77
N GLU A 34 -9.45 -10.27 2.51
CA GLU A 34 -8.28 -11.04 2.08
C GLU A 34 -6.93 -10.32 2.35
N TYR A 35 -6.96 -9.01 2.65
CA TYR A 35 -5.79 -8.21 3.05
C TYR A 35 -5.75 -7.88 4.54
N ALA A 36 -6.72 -8.34 5.35
CA ALA A 36 -6.88 -7.88 6.74
C ALA A 36 -5.60 -8.04 7.57
N GLU A 37 -4.89 -9.16 7.44
CA GLU A 37 -3.65 -9.42 8.17
C GLU A 37 -2.45 -8.59 7.69
N LEU A 38 -2.51 -8.08 6.46
CA LEU A 38 -1.47 -7.25 5.85
C LEU A 38 -1.70 -5.77 6.14
N MET A 39 -2.88 -5.40 6.68
CA MET A 39 -3.22 -4.00 6.94
C MET A 39 -2.22 -3.37 7.92
N PRO A 40 -1.68 -2.18 7.59
CA PRO A 40 -0.62 -1.57 8.36
C PRO A 40 -1.14 -0.71 9.51
N ASP A 41 -0.32 -0.55 10.54
CA ASP A 41 -0.59 0.36 11.67
C ASP A 41 -0.08 1.79 11.40
N ALA A 42 0.58 2.00 10.26
CA ALA A 42 1.17 3.27 9.85
C ALA A 42 1.00 3.53 8.34
N VAL A 43 1.10 4.80 7.96
CA VAL A 43 0.97 5.27 6.56
C VAL A 43 2.18 6.10 6.17
N LEU A 44 2.50 6.14 4.88
CA LEU A 44 3.51 7.03 4.32
C LEU A 44 2.87 8.37 3.97
N ALA A 45 3.16 9.38 4.80
CA ALA A 45 2.67 10.74 4.64
C ALA A 45 3.69 11.65 3.93
N GLY A 46 3.26 12.85 3.52
CA GLY A 46 4.13 13.87 2.93
C GLY A 46 4.37 13.75 1.42
N ILE A 47 3.80 12.73 0.76
CA ILE A 47 3.83 12.62 -0.70
C ILE A 47 2.88 13.69 -1.28
N PRO A 48 3.32 14.54 -2.23
CA PRO A 48 2.44 15.51 -2.85
C PRO A 48 1.37 14.84 -3.71
N ALA A 49 0.10 15.25 -3.57
CA ALA A 49 -1.03 14.68 -4.32
C ALA A 49 -0.79 14.58 -5.84
N ARG A 50 -0.12 15.58 -6.43
CA ARG A 50 0.22 15.60 -7.86
C ARG A 50 1.11 14.44 -8.31
N ALA A 51 1.91 13.85 -7.42
CA ALA A 51 2.83 12.76 -7.74
C ALA A 51 2.18 11.36 -7.57
N PHE A 52 1.00 11.27 -6.95
CA PHE A 52 0.33 9.99 -6.67
C PHE A 52 0.15 9.09 -7.90
N PRO A 53 -0.28 9.62 -9.07
CA PRO A 53 -0.44 8.80 -10.26
C PRO A 53 0.86 8.11 -10.72
N ASP A 54 2.02 8.67 -10.40
CA ASP A 54 3.30 8.17 -10.87
C ASP A 54 3.98 7.25 -9.85
N VAL A 55 3.94 7.61 -8.56
CA VAL A 55 4.75 6.93 -7.54
C VAL A 55 3.98 6.03 -6.59
N VAL A 56 2.65 6.19 -6.46
CA VAL A 56 1.85 5.47 -5.46
C VAL A 56 1.12 4.29 -6.09
N TRP A 57 1.45 3.08 -5.65
CA TRP A 57 0.87 1.82 -6.13
C TRP A 57 -0.23 1.26 -5.22
N ALA A 58 -0.19 1.61 -3.95
CA ALA A 58 -1.28 1.39 -3.02
C ALA A 58 -1.42 2.57 -2.08
N GLY A 59 -2.65 2.89 -1.71
CA GLY A 59 -2.95 4.03 -0.86
C GLY A 59 -4.14 3.80 0.04
N LEU A 60 -4.33 4.73 0.96
CA LEU A 60 -5.47 4.80 1.85
C LEU A 60 -6.07 6.20 1.77
N ALA A 61 -7.39 6.26 1.71
CA ALA A 61 -8.16 7.50 1.81
C ALA A 61 -9.09 7.44 3.02
N LEU A 62 -9.10 8.50 3.83
CA LEU A 62 -10.02 8.67 4.96
C LEU A 62 -11.21 9.53 4.54
N GLY A 63 -12.40 8.93 4.44
CA GLY A 63 -13.70 9.59 4.28
C GLY A 63 -13.71 10.85 3.38
N TRP A 64 -14.37 11.90 3.85
CA TRP A 64 -14.51 13.22 3.20
C TRP A 64 -13.25 14.09 3.26
N ILE A 65 -12.15 13.61 3.84
CA ILE A 65 -10.94 14.43 4.05
C ILE A 65 -10.14 14.56 2.75
N HIS A 66 -10.35 13.66 1.78
CA HIS A 66 -9.68 13.66 0.47
C HIS A 66 -8.15 13.81 0.56
N LYS A 67 -7.54 13.39 1.67
CA LYS A 67 -6.08 13.35 1.85
C LYS A 67 -5.61 11.92 1.66
N PRO A 68 -5.26 11.51 0.42
CA PRO A 68 -4.72 10.18 0.21
C PRO A 68 -3.34 10.10 0.85
N VAL A 69 -3.03 8.94 1.40
CA VAL A 69 -1.69 8.56 1.87
C VAL A 69 -1.25 7.31 1.15
N SER A 70 0.06 7.06 1.11
CA SER A 70 0.59 5.87 0.47
C SER A 70 0.76 4.73 1.47
N LEU A 71 0.40 3.53 1.03
CA LEU A 71 0.73 2.27 1.69
C LEU A 71 1.88 1.55 0.96
N LEU A 72 2.06 1.84 -0.33
CA LEU A 72 3.12 1.35 -1.19
C LEU A 72 3.49 2.43 -2.21
N HIS A 73 4.75 2.86 -2.21
CA HIS A 73 5.28 3.79 -3.21
C HIS A 73 6.60 3.30 -3.80
N LYS A 74 6.82 3.63 -5.06
CA LYS A 74 8.09 3.46 -5.79
C LYS A 74 8.55 4.82 -6.29
N ALA A 75 9.80 5.19 -6.03
CA ALA A 75 10.36 6.47 -6.45
C ALA A 75 11.84 6.31 -6.85
N PRO A 76 12.36 7.19 -7.74
CA PRO A 76 13.79 7.24 -8.02
C PRO A 76 14.57 7.65 -6.77
N TYR A 77 15.73 7.03 -6.56
CA TYR A 77 16.66 7.36 -5.48
C TYR A 77 18.11 7.19 -5.96
N GLY A 78 18.81 8.30 -6.15
CA GLY A 78 20.14 8.32 -6.76
C GLY A 78 20.10 7.75 -8.19
N ASN A 79 20.96 6.77 -8.46
CA ASN A 79 21.02 6.06 -9.75
C ASN A 79 20.11 4.82 -9.82
N GLY A 80 19.23 4.63 -8.84
CA GLY A 80 18.32 3.49 -8.77
C GLY A 80 16.92 3.90 -8.34
N GLU A 81 16.19 2.93 -7.82
CA GLU A 81 14.82 3.11 -7.36
C GLU A 81 14.67 2.53 -5.97
N ILE A 82 13.80 3.15 -5.19
CA ILE A 82 13.39 2.65 -3.88
C ILE A 82 11.90 2.35 -3.91
N LEU A 83 11.53 1.26 -3.25
CA LEU A 83 10.15 0.92 -2.96
C LEU A 83 10.01 0.85 -1.45
N ALA A 84 9.04 1.58 -0.91
CA ALA A 84 8.69 1.48 0.50
C ALA A 84 7.22 1.13 0.65
N THR A 85 6.94 0.25 1.60
CA THR A 85 5.61 -0.23 1.92
C THR A 85 5.40 -0.25 3.43
N THR A 86 4.19 0.05 3.88
CA THR A 86 3.80 -0.16 5.27
C THR A 86 3.05 -1.45 5.49
N PHE A 87 2.57 -2.14 4.43
CA PHE A 87 1.91 -3.44 4.56
C PHE A 87 2.73 -4.38 5.45
N ARG A 88 2.03 -5.13 6.31
CA ARG A 88 2.64 -6.04 7.27
C ARG A 88 3.22 -7.26 6.54
N LEU A 89 4.50 -7.16 6.16
CA LEU A 89 5.26 -8.22 5.49
C LEU A 89 6.37 -8.75 6.40
N ASN A 90 6.04 -9.05 7.66
CA ASN A 90 6.98 -9.66 8.60
C ASN A 90 7.11 -11.17 8.37
N ALA A 91 8.07 -11.83 9.04
CA ALA A 91 8.34 -13.25 8.86
C ALA A 91 7.12 -14.15 9.10
N THR A 92 6.30 -13.84 10.13
CA THR A 92 5.08 -14.60 10.44
C THR A 92 4.05 -14.45 9.32
N THR A 93 3.71 -13.22 8.93
CA THR A 93 2.71 -12.97 7.88
C THR A 93 3.16 -13.53 6.53
N LEU A 94 4.45 -13.45 6.20
CA LEU A 94 4.98 -14.04 4.97
C LEU A 94 4.97 -15.57 4.99
N HIS A 95 5.16 -16.20 6.16
CA HIS A 95 5.13 -17.65 6.27
C HIS A 95 3.70 -18.21 6.10
N GLU A 96 2.70 -17.51 6.63
CA GLU A 96 1.33 -18.04 6.76
C GLU A 96 0.37 -17.55 5.66
N ASN A 97 0.64 -16.40 5.04
CA ASN A 97 -0.31 -15.73 4.17
C ASN A 97 0.17 -15.64 2.71
N VAL A 98 -0.53 -16.36 1.82
CA VAL A 98 -0.22 -16.37 0.37
C VAL A 98 -0.40 -15.00 -0.30
N VAL A 99 -1.30 -14.16 0.20
CA VAL A 99 -1.49 -12.79 -0.30
C VAL A 99 -0.28 -11.94 0.04
N ALA A 100 0.31 -12.12 1.24
CA ALA A 100 1.53 -11.43 1.64
C ALA A 100 2.73 -11.84 0.78
N GLN A 101 2.87 -13.15 0.51
CA GLN A 101 3.90 -13.67 -0.38
C GLN A 101 3.75 -13.11 -1.81
N THR A 102 2.53 -13.09 -2.33
CA THR A 102 2.22 -12.56 -3.66
C THR A 102 2.48 -11.05 -3.74
N LEU A 103 2.14 -10.31 -2.68
CA LEU A 103 2.41 -8.87 -2.59
C LEU A 103 3.91 -8.59 -2.58
N LEU A 104 4.70 -9.35 -1.80
CA LEU A 104 6.15 -9.21 -1.78
C LEU A 104 6.78 -9.55 -3.14
N ALA A 105 6.33 -10.63 -3.78
CA ALA A 105 6.76 -11.01 -5.13
C ALA A 105 6.48 -9.88 -6.14
N GLY A 106 5.29 -9.27 -6.07
CA GLY A 106 4.94 -8.09 -6.87
C GLY A 106 5.83 -6.88 -6.59
N CYS A 107 6.18 -6.61 -5.33
CA CYS A 107 7.12 -5.53 -4.99
C CYS A 107 8.51 -5.76 -5.58
N ILE A 108 9.01 -7.00 -5.51
CA ILE A 108 10.31 -7.37 -6.10
C ILE A 108 10.28 -7.25 -7.62
N ALA A 109 9.20 -7.71 -8.26
CA ALA A 109 9.04 -7.59 -9.71
C ALA A 109 8.93 -6.12 -10.15
N LEU A 110 8.24 -5.27 -9.37
CA LEU A 110 8.14 -3.83 -9.62
C LEU A 110 9.49 -3.10 -9.53
N LEU A 111 10.42 -3.54 -8.68
CA LEU A 111 11.78 -2.97 -8.62
C LEU A 111 12.68 -3.40 -9.79
N ARG A 112 12.25 -4.40 -10.58
CA ARG A 112 13.01 -4.91 -11.74
C ARG A 112 12.48 -4.40 -13.08
N SER A 113 11.38 -3.65 -13.06
CA SER A 113 10.69 -3.11 -14.25
C SER A 113 11.17 -1.72 -14.62
#